data_AF-A0A166H1N6-F1
#
_entry.id   AF-A0A166H1N6-F1
#
_cell.length_a   1.000
_cell.length_b   1.000
_cell.length_c   1.000
_cell.angle_alpha   90.00
_cell.angle_beta   90.00
_cell.angle_gamma   90.00
#
_symmetry.space_group_name_H-M   'P 1'
#
loop_
_entity.id
_entity.type
_entity.pdbx_description
1 polymer ?
#
loop_
_entity_poly.entity_id
_entity_poly.type
_entity_poly.pdbx_seq_one_letter_code
_entity_poly.pdbx_strand_id
1 'polypeptide(L)' 'MNGKMAHLWRAVDHEGEVLESYVTKKRDESAALAFLKKTLKH' A
#
# COMPACT_ATOMS: atom_id res chain seq x y z
N MET A 1 -8.91 -1.99 -23.67
CA MET A 1 -8.87 -2.18 -22.20
C MET A 1 -8.48 -0.83 -21.59
N ASN A 2 -9.44 -0.07 -21.05
CA ASN A 2 -9.18 1.28 -20.54
C ASN A 2 -8.30 1.21 -19.29
N GLY A 3 -7.01 1.52 -19.42
CA GLY A 3 -6.05 1.58 -18.33
C GLY A 3 -6.53 2.56 -17.26
N LYS A 4 -7.10 2.04 -16.18
CA LYS A 4 -7.52 2.86 -15.03
C LYS A 4 -6.30 3.13 -14.17
N MET A 5 -6.06 4.39 -13.86
CA MET A 5 -5.02 4.78 -12.91
C MET A 5 -5.41 4.27 -11.51
N ALA A 6 -4.44 3.66 -10.84
CA ALA A 6 -4.54 3.18 -9.47
C ALA A 6 -3.30 3.61 -8.70
N HIS A 7 -3.45 3.76 -7.40
CA HIS A 7 -2.37 4.11 -6.48
C HIS A 7 -1.91 2.84 -5.78
N LEU A 8 -0.60 2.57 -5.86
CA LEU A 8 0.04 1.44 -5.20
C LEU A 8 0.82 1.95 -3.99
N TRP A 9 0.54 1.37 -2.83
CA TRP A 9 1.23 1.61 -1.56
C TRP A 9 1.99 0.35 -1.19
N ARG A 10 3.26 0.47 -0.84
CA ARG A 10 4.10 -0.67 -0.44
C ARG A 10 4.80 -0.35 0.87
N ALA A 11 4.76 -1.29 1.81
CA ALA A 11 5.66 -1.29 2.96
C ALA A 11 6.96 -1.96 2.51
N VAL A 12 8.06 -1.23 2.62
CA VAL A 12 9.39 -1.69 2.23
C VAL A 12 10.30 -1.55 3.44
N ASP A 13 11.09 -2.56 3.74
CA ASP A 13 12.07 -2.50 4.82
C ASP A 13 13.38 -1.81 4.38
N HIS A 14 14.39 -1.87 5.26
CA HIS A 14 15.69 -1.25 5.04
C HIS A 14 16.59 -2.00 4.04
N GLU A 15 16.31 -3.28 3.76
CA GLU A 15 17.01 -4.10 2.77
C GLU A 15 16.36 -3.97 1.38
N GLY A 16 15.18 -3.36 1.32
CA GLY A 16 14.42 -3.18 0.08
C GLY A 16 13.37 -4.28 -0.14
N GLU A 17 13.15 -5.16 0.84
CA GLU A 17 12.12 -6.20 0.76
C GLU A 17 10.72 -5.59 0.91
N VAL A 18 9.78 -6.01 0.06
CA VAL A 18 8.38 -5.60 0.16
C VAL A 18 7.67 -6.51 1.13
N LEU A 19 7.32 -5.96 2.30
CA LEU A 19 6.61 -6.69 3.35
C LEU A 19 5.10 -6.81 3.07
N GLU A 20 4.51 -5.77 2.45
CA GLU A 20 3.07 -5.74 2.12
C GLU A 20 2.78 -4.71 1.01
N SER A 21 1.70 -4.93 0.26
CA SER A 21 1.23 -4.05 -0.81
C SER A 21 -0.29 -3.80 -0.75
N TYR A 22 -0.71 -2.57 -1.04
CA TYR A 22 -2.10 -2.16 -1.04
C TYR A 22 -2.41 -1.27 -2.23
N VAL A 23 -3.52 -1.52 -2.94
CA VAL A 23 -3.90 -0.78 -4.16
C VAL A 23 -5.22 -0.07 -3.96
N THR A 24 -5.26 1.23 -4.28
CA THR A 24 -6.47 2.05 -4.18
C THR A 24 -6.81 2.74 -5.49
N LYS A 25 -8.10 2.87 -5.80
CA LYS A 25 -8.57 3.61 -6.99
C LYS A 25 -8.45 5.13 -6.84
N LYS A 26 -8.46 5.62 -5.60
CA LYS A 26 -8.26 7.03 -5.24
C LYS A 26 -7.06 7.14 -4.30
N ARG A 27 -6.40 8.28 -4.28
CA ARG A 27 -5.30 8.56 -3.36
C ARG A 27 -5.87 8.81 -1.95
N ASP A 28 -5.99 7.74 -1.16
CA ASP A 28 -6.41 7.79 0.24
C ASP A 28 -5.26 7.26 1.11
N GLU A 29 -4.43 8.21 1.56
CA GLU A 29 -3.24 7.91 2.35
C GLU A 29 -3.60 7.42 3.76
N SER A 30 -4.65 7.97 4.36
CA SER A 30 -5.06 7.61 5.72
C SER A 30 -5.54 6.17 5.78
N ALA A 31 -6.35 5.73 4.81
CA ALA A 31 -6.81 4.34 4.72
C ALA A 31 -5.64 3.38 4.42
N ALA A 32 -4.74 3.75 3.51
CA ALA A 32 -3.57 2.95 3.19
C ALA A 32 -2.63 2.78 4.40
N LEU A 33 -2.38 3.86 5.14
CA LEU A 33 -1.55 3.81 6.35
C LEU A 33 -2.21 3.00 7.46
N ALA A 34 -3.52 3.13 7.64
CA ALA A 34 -4.25 2.33 8.62
C ALA A 34 -4.22 0.83 8.28
N PHE A 35 -4.34 0.48 7.00
CA PHE A 35 -4.19 -0.90 6.51
C PHE A 35 -2.80 -1.45 6.83
N LEU A 36 -1.75 -0.77 6.37
CA LEU A 36 -0.36 -1.20 6.56
C LEU A 36 0.00 -1.32 8.06
N LYS A 37 -0.44 -0.37 8.90
CA LYS A 37 -0.22 -0.44 10.35
C LYS A 37 -0.93 -1.61 11.03
N LYS A 38 -2.08 -2.06 10.52
CA LYS A 38 -2.76 -3.25 11.06
C LYS A 38 -2.01 -4.52 10.67
N THR A 39 -1.54 -4.61 9.43
CA THR A 39 -0.85 -5.79 8.93
C THR A 39 0.56 -5.95 9.51
N LEU A 40 1.25 -4.84 9.80
CA LEU A 40 2.60 -4.86 10.38
C LEU A 40 2.61 -5.04 11.91
N LYS A 41 1.45 -5.05 12.58
CA LYS A 41 1.34 -5.37 14.01
C LYS A 41 1.19 -6.88 14.17
N HIS A 42 2.32 -7.58 14.11
CA HIS A 42 2.47 -8.93 14.63
C HIS A 42 3.33 -8.92 15.90
#